data_AF-U5U207-F1
#
_entry.id   AF-U5U207-F1
#
_cell.length_a   1.000
_cell.length_b   1.000
_cell.length_c   1.000
_cell.angle_alpha   90.00
_cell.angle_beta   90.00
_cell.angle_gamma   90.00
#
_symmetry.space_group_name_H-M   'P 1'
#
loop_
_entity.id
_entity.type
_entity.pdbx_description
1 polymer ?
#
loop_
_entity_poly.entity_id
_entity_poly.type
_entity_poly.pdbx_seq_one_letter_code
_entity_poly.pdbx_strand_id
1 'polypeptide(L)'
;RFEELRKEGQAGQAKMTQYTRYLAIALAVLQSTGIVALAARGQLLQGCSEPILADDSVFGMVVIVLVMTAGAALVMWFGELITERGVGNGMSLLIFSGIASRLPSEGNMILESRGGLVFAIVCVVALAIITGVVFVEQGQRRIPVQYAKRMVGRRMYGGSSTYLPLKVNQAGIIPVIFASSLLYLPNLIAQLTGASTSTDPSWWQRFINEYLVNPNNPVYIA
;
A
#
# COMPACT_ATOMS: atom_id res chain seq x y z
N ARG A 1 26.99 -7.19 -0.05
CA ARG A 1 26.24 -7.79 1.08
C ARG A 1 24.78 -8.08 0.74
N PHE A 2 23.86 -7.11 0.56
CA PHE A 2 22.47 -7.44 0.18
C PHE A 2 22.32 -8.09 -1.20
N GLU A 3 23.15 -7.70 -2.16
CA GLU A 3 23.17 -8.34 -3.49
C GLU A 3 23.77 -9.76 -3.45
N GLU A 4 24.70 -10.02 -2.53
CA GLU A 4 25.27 -11.36 -2.29
C GLU A 4 24.25 -12.27 -1.62
N LEU A 5 23.50 -11.75 -0.63
CA LEU A 5 22.37 -12.46 -0.03
C LEU A 5 21.28 -12.77 -1.07
N ARG A 6 21.02 -11.90 -2.05
CA ARG A 6 20.10 -12.23 -3.17
C ARG A 6 20.64 -13.36 -4.05
N LYS A 7 21.96 -13.53 -4.14
CA LYS A 7 22.62 -14.61 -4.92
C LYS A 7 22.68 -15.94 -4.14
N GLU A 8 22.54 -15.93 -2.81
CA GLU A 8 22.51 -17.12 -1.94
C GLU A 8 21.20 -17.95 -2.03
N GLY A 9 20.24 -17.57 -2.88
CA GLY A 9 19.00 -18.31 -3.07
C GLY A 9 18.01 -18.17 -1.91
N GLN A 10 17.36 -19.26 -1.49
CA GLN A 10 16.29 -19.21 -0.48
C GLN A 10 16.77 -18.77 0.91
N ALA A 11 17.98 -19.16 1.33
CA ALA A 11 18.54 -18.80 2.63
C ALA A 11 18.76 -17.27 2.75
N GLY A 12 19.23 -16.64 1.67
CA GLY A 12 19.42 -15.19 1.63
C GLY A 12 18.11 -14.40 1.53
N GLN A 13 17.10 -14.94 0.85
CA GLN A 13 15.75 -14.36 0.85
C GLN A 13 15.12 -14.37 2.26
N ALA A 14 15.25 -15.47 3.01
CA ALA A 14 14.76 -15.55 4.38
C ALA A 14 15.41 -14.51 5.31
N LYS A 15 16.74 -14.32 5.20
CA LYS A 15 17.45 -13.26 5.93
C LYS A 15 16.96 -11.87 5.56
N MET A 16 16.71 -11.62 4.28
CA MET A 16 16.20 -10.32 3.83
C MET A 16 14.82 -10.03 4.43
N THR A 17 13.92 -11.02 4.43
CA THR A 17 12.61 -10.93 5.08
C THR A 17 12.73 -10.63 6.57
N GLN A 18 13.68 -11.27 7.28
CA GLN A 18 13.91 -11.01 8.70
C GLN A 18 14.32 -9.55 8.97
N TYR A 19 15.20 -8.99 8.15
CA TYR A 19 15.55 -7.56 8.25
C TYR A 19 14.35 -6.66 7.98
N THR A 20 13.52 -6.98 6.98
CA THR A 20 12.30 -6.23 6.68
C THR A 20 11.31 -6.28 7.85
N ARG A 21 11.18 -7.41 8.55
CA ARG A 21 10.33 -7.52 9.77
C ARG A 21 10.80 -6.59 10.87
N TYR A 22 12.09 -6.57 11.18
CA TYR A 22 12.63 -5.67 12.21
C TYR A 22 12.44 -4.20 11.84
N LEU A 23 12.67 -3.85 10.57
CA LEU A 23 12.44 -2.50 10.07
C LEU A 23 10.96 -2.13 10.16
N ALA A 24 10.04 -3.03 9.82
CA ALA A 24 8.61 -2.77 9.91
C ALA A 24 8.13 -2.56 11.36
N ILE A 25 8.66 -3.32 12.33
CA ILE A 25 8.37 -3.10 13.75
C ILE A 25 8.92 -1.74 14.23
N ALA A 26 10.15 -1.39 13.84
CA ALA A 26 10.75 -0.09 14.18
C ALA A 26 9.93 1.07 13.59
N LEU A 27 9.48 0.94 12.35
CA LEU A 27 8.58 1.90 11.72
C LEU A 27 7.22 1.95 12.45
N ALA A 28 6.65 0.82 12.85
CA ALA A 28 5.38 0.78 13.59
C ALA A 28 5.46 1.52 14.93
N VAL A 29 6.56 1.38 15.67
CA VAL A 29 6.80 2.15 16.91
C VAL A 29 6.86 3.65 16.61
N LEU A 30 7.60 4.04 15.57
CA LEU A 30 7.74 5.43 15.16
C LEU A 30 6.37 6.02 14.75
N GLN A 31 5.60 5.32 13.91
CA GLN A 31 4.28 5.76 13.49
C GLN A 31 3.30 5.84 14.66
N SER A 32 3.26 4.82 15.53
CA SER A 32 2.37 4.80 16.69
C SER A 32 2.69 5.96 17.64
N THR A 33 3.98 6.24 17.87
CA THR A 33 4.41 7.38 18.69
C THR A 33 3.97 8.71 18.06
N GLY A 34 4.09 8.85 16.74
CA GLY A 34 3.63 10.05 16.03
C GLY A 34 2.12 10.28 16.14
N ILE A 35 1.33 9.21 15.96
CA ILE A 35 -0.13 9.26 16.08
C ILE A 35 -0.53 9.62 17.52
N VAL A 36 0.08 8.99 18.54
CA VAL A 36 -0.20 9.28 19.95
C VAL A 36 0.22 10.70 20.33
N ALA A 37 1.35 11.19 19.82
CA ALA A 37 1.78 12.58 20.05
C ALA A 37 0.82 13.61 19.45
N LEU A 38 0.23 13.32 18.28
CA LEU A 38 -0.83 14.15 17.70
C LEU A 38 -2.13 14.05 18.51
N ALA A 39 -2.44 12.86 19.04
CA ALA A 39 -3.63 12.61 19.85
C ALA A 39 -3.60 13.45 21.12
N ALA A 40 -2.47 13.43 21.83
CA ALA A 40 -2.24 14.20 23.05
C ALA A 40 -2.27 15.72 22.83
N ARG A 41 -2.00 16.17 21.61
CA ARG A 41 -2.11 17.59 21.24
C ARG A 41 -3.54 17.99 20.83
N GLY A 42 -4.49 17.05 20.78
CA GLY A 42 -5.85 17.28 20.28
C GLY A 42 -5.92 17.49 18.77
N GLN A 43 -4.89 17.07 18.03
CA GLN A 43 -4.69 17.39 16.61
C GLN A 43 -5.01 16.24 15.65
N LEU A 44 -5.39 15.07 16.17
CA LEU A 44 -5.81 13.94 15.33
C LEU A 44 -7.15 14.15 14.65
N LEU A 45 -8.10 14.83 15.31
CA LEU A 45 -9.44 15.06 14.81
C LEU A 45 -9.67 16.56 14.69
N GLN A 46 -9.66 17.09 13.46
CA GLN A 46 -10.01 18.48 13.19
C GLN A 46 -11.48 18.70 13.57
N GLY A 47 -11.73 19.42 14.68
CA GLY A 47 -13.08 19.79 15.12
C GLY A 47 -13.61 19.12 16.39
N CYS A 48 -12.83 18.24 17.05
CA CYS A 48 -13.18 17.69 18.36
C CYS A 48 -12.33 18.35 19.46
N SER A 49 -12.98 19.09 20.37
CA SER A 49 -12.33 19.71 21.53
C SER A 49 -12.36 18.83 22.79
N GLU A 50 -12.94 17.63 22.71
CA GLU A 50 -12.96 16.67 23.82
C GLU A 50 -11.60 15.95 23.91
N PRO A 51 -11.07 15.73 25.13
CA PRO A 51 -9.82 15.00 25.31
C PRO A 51 -9.99 13.57 24.79
N ILE A 52 -9.29 13.27 23.68
CA ILE A 52 -9.30 11.94 23.04
C ILE A 52 -8.63 10.90 23.96
N LEU A 53 -7.69 11.33 24.79
CA LEU A 53 -7.06 10.49 25.82
C LEU A 53 -7.75 10.70 27.17
N ALA A 54 -8.15 9.60 27.80
CA ALA A 54 -8.64 9.60 29.17
C ALA A 54 -7.53 9.85 30.21
N ASP A 55 -6.26 9.63 29.83
CA ASP A 55 -5.09 9.88 30.66
C ASP A 55 -3.92 10.37 29.79
N ASP A 56 -3.55 11.65 29.95
CA ASP A 56 -2.39 12.27 29.30
C ASP A 56 -1.07 11.96 30.03
N SER A 57 -1.07 11.01 30.96
CA SER A 57 0.16 10.55 31.59
C SER A 57 1.12 9.93 30.58
N VAL A 58 2.43 10.14 30.81
CA VAL A 58 3.50 9.51 30.00
C VAL A 58 3.36 7.99 30.00
N PHE A 59 2.87 7.42 31.11
CA PHE A 59 2.60 5.99 31.22
C PHE A 59 1.45 5.54 30.30
N GLY A 60 0.34 6.28 30.28
CA GLY A 60 -0.79 6.02 29.37
C GLY A 60 -0.39 6.06 27.90
N MET A 61 0.40 7.07 27.51
CA MET A 61 0.91 7.18 26.13
C MET A 61 1.80 6.01 25.73
N VAL A 62 2.71 5.56 26.60
CA VAL A 62 3.56 4.39 26.32
C VAL A 62 2.74 3.12 26.15
N VAL A 63 1.70 2.93 26.97
CA VAL A 63 0.79 1.77 26.84
C VAL A 63 0.07 1.79 25.50
N ILE A 64 -0.45 2.93 25.06
CA ILE A 64 -1.13 3.05 23.76
C ILE A 64 -0.16 2.73 22.61
N VAL A 65 1.06 3.27 22.64
CA VAL A 65 2.10 2.97 21.64
C VAL A 65 2.41 1.48 21.60
N LEU A 66 2.54 0.82 22.75
CA LEU A 66 2.79 -0.62 22.81
C LEU A 66 1.63 -1.43 22.24
N VAL A 67 0.38 -1.09 22.57
CA VAL A 67 -0.81 -1.79 22.06
C VAL A 67 -0.95 -1.61 20.55
N MET A 68 -0.73 -0.41 20.03
CA MET A 68 -0.75 -0.14 18.58
C MET A 68 0.36 -0.90 17.84
N THR A 69 1.58 -0.90 18.39
CA THR A 69 2.71 -1.63 17.82
C THR A 69 2.46 -3.15 17.84
N ALA A 70 1.90 -3.67 18.94
CA ALA A 70 1.52 -5.08 19.05
C ALA A 70 0.43 -5.45 18.03
N GLY A 71 -0.57 -4.58 17.84
CA GLY A 71 -1.58 -4.74 16.79
C GLY A 71 -0.97 -4.78 15.38
N ALA A 72 -0.03 -3.88 15.07
CA ALA A 72 0.67 -3.86 13.79
C ALA A 72 1.51 -5.14 13.56
N ALA A 73 2.20 -5.62 14.59
CA ALA A 73 2.94 -6.89 14.53
C ALA A 73 2.02 -8.09 14.32
N LEU A 74 0.85 -8.09 14.95
CA LEU A 74 -0.17 -9.12 14.78
C LEU A 74 -0.72 -9.14 13.35
N VAL A 75 -1.04 -7.97 12.78
CA VAL A 75 -1.49 -7.85 11.38
C VAL A 75 -0.41 -8.33 10.40
N MET A 76 0.86 -7.98 10.64
CA MET A 76 1.99 -8.48 9.84
C MET A 76 2.06 -10.01 9.91
N TRP A 77 1.97 -10.58 11.11
CA TRP A 77 1.96 -12.02 11.31
C TRP A 77 0.79 -12.72 10.59
N PHE A 78 -0.41 -12.14 10.63
CA PHE A 78 -1.54 -12.64 9.83
C PHE A 78 -1.27 -12.59 8.34
N GLY A 79 -0.65 -11.52 7.83
CA GLY A 79 -0.26 -11.42 6.42
C GLY A 79 0.68 -12.54 6.00
N GLU A 80 1.63 -12.90 6.86
CA GLU A 80 2.53 -14.03 6.61
C GLU A 80 1.81 -15.37 6.68
N LEU A 81 0.95 -15.57 7.68
CA LEU A 81 0.18 -16.79 7.84
C LEU A 81 -0.74 -17.07 6.64
N ILE A 82 -1.37 -16.02 6.10
CA ILE A 82 -2.20 -16.10 4.89
C ILE A 82 -1.33 -16.42 3.67
N THR A 83 -0.09 -15.93 3.61
CA THR A 83 0.82 -16.25 2.50
C THR A 83 1.28 -17.71 2.55
N GLU A 84 1.50 -18.27 3.75
CA GLU A 84 1.95 -19.66 3.91
C GLU A 84 0.83 -20.69 3.76
N ARG A 85 -0.37 -20.40 4.29
CA ARG A 85 -1.49 -21.37 4.37
C ARG A 85 -2.68 -21.01 3.49
N GLY A 86 -2.74 -19.78 3.00
CA GLY A 86 -3.85 -19.25 2.22
C GLY A 86 -3.55 -19.19 0.73
N VAL A 87 -4.22 -18.27 0.04
CA VAL A 87 -4.14 -18.10 -1.42
C VAL A 87 -3.50 -16.75 -1.73
N GLY A 88 -2.48 -16.75 -2.59
CA GLY A 88 -1.83 -15.52 -3.05
C GLY A 88 -0.92 -14.88 -2.01
N ASN A 89 -0.83 -13.54 -2.02
CA ASN A 89 0.02 -12.77 -1.10
C ASN A 89 -0.84 -12.17 0.02
N GLY A 90 -0.61 -12.61 1.25
CA GLY A 90 -1.44 -12.24 2.40
C GLY A 90 -1.42 -10.74 2.73
N MET A 91 -0.29 -10.06 2.57
CA MET A 91 -0.24 -8.60 2.77
C MET A 91 -1.11 -7.86 1.76
N SER A 92 -1.13 -8.29 0.50
CA SER A 92 -2.00 -7.69 -0.52
C SER A 92 -3.48 -7.94 -0.26
N LEU A 93 -3.84 -9.12 0.26
CA LEU A 93 -5.22 -9.46 0.61
C LEU A 93 -5.73 -8.67 1.81
N LEU A 94 -4.87 -8.42 2.81
CA LEU A 94 -5.21 -7.57 3.95
C LEU A 94 -5.51 -6.13 3.51
N ILE A 95 -4.67 -5.57 2.64
CA ILE A 95 -4.90 -4.23 2.06
C ILE A 95 -6.22 -4.22 1.26
N PHE A 96 -6.44 -5.23 0.41
CA PHE A 96 -7.67 -5.37 -0.36
C PHE A 96 -8.91 -5.42 0.54
N SER A 97 -8.90 -6.24 1.58
CA SER A 97 -10.00 -6.34 2.54
C SER A 97 -10.26 -5.01 3.25
N GLY A 98 -9.20 -4.28 3.60
CA GLY A 98 -9.30 -2.95 4.22
C GLY A 98 -9.87 -1.87 3.30
N ILE A 99 -9.62 -1.94 1.99
CA ILE A 99 -10.24 -1.04 1.00
C ILE A 99 -11.68 -1.47 0.74
N ALA A 100 -11.92 -2.77 0.56
CA ALA A 100 -13.23 -3.33 0.26
C ALA A 100 -14.25 -3.09 1.39
N SER A 101 -13.83 -3.11 2.65
CA SER A 101 -14.70 -2.86 3.80
C SER A 101 -15.21 -1.42 3.89
N ARG A 102 -14.53 -0.46 3.23
CA ARG A 102 -14.95 0.95 3.20
C ARG A 102 -15.97 1.23 2.10
N LEU A 103 -15.95 0.46 1.01
CA LEU A 103 -16.85 0.67 -0.14
C LEU A 103 -18.34 0.74 0.24
N PRO A 104 -18.88 -0.12 1.13
CA PRO A 104 -20.28 -0.03 1.53
C PRO A 104 -20.63 1.25 2.30
N SER A 105 -19.73 1.69 3.19
CA SER A 105 -19.91 2.90 3.99
C SER A 105 -19.94 4.15 3.10
N GLU A 106 -18.96 4.27 2.21
CA GLU A 106 -18.89 5.38 1.25
C GLU A 106 -20.08 5.35 0.28
N GLY A 107 -20.51 4.16 -0.15
CA GLY A 107 -21.69 3.98 -0.99
C GLY A 107 -22.98 4.48 -0.33
N ASN A 108 -23.20 4.13 0.94
CA ASN A 108 -24.34 4.61 1.72
C ASN A 108 -24.30 6.14 1.89
N MET A 109 -23.13 6.71 2.18
CA MET A 109 -22.96 8.16 2.30
C MET A 109 -23.34 8.91 1.01
N ILE A 110 -22.98 8.37 -0.16
CA ILE A 110 -23.35 8.96 -1.46
C ILE A 110 -24.86 8.87 -1.67
N LEU A 111 -25.47 7.73 -1.34
CA LEU A 111 -26.90 7.51 -1.51
C LEU A 111 -27.72 8.49 -0.66
N GLU A 112 -27.32 8.72 0.58
CA GLU A 112 -27.99 9.64 1.50
C GLU A 112 -27.74 11.13 1.15
N SER A 113 -26.53 11.49 0.74
CA SER A 113 -26.16 12.90 0.52
C SER A 113 -26.55 13.46 -0.85
N ARG A 114 -26.51 12.64 -1.90
CA ARG A 114 -26.65 13.07 -3.31
C ARG A 114 -27.81 12.39 -4.03
N GLY A 115 -28.47 11.42 -3.39
CA GLY A 115 -29.62 10.69 -3.93
C GLY A 115 -29.26 9.53 -4.85
N GLY A 116 -30.26 8.69 -5.16
CA GLY A 116 -30.08 7.42 -5.90
C GLY A 116 -29.60 7.57 -7.34
N LEU A 117 -29.88 8.70 -8.01
CA LEU A 117 -29.44 8.93 -9.39
C LEU A 117 -27.92 9.11 -9.48
N VAL A 118 -27.33 9.89 -8.57
CA VAL A 118 -25.87 10.09 -8.51
C VAL A 118 -25.18 8.79 -8.14
N PHE A 119 -25.73 8.04 -7.17
CA PHE A 119 -25.21 6.72 -6.81
C PHE A 119 -25.17 5.76 -8.01
N ALA A 120 -26.25 5.69 -8.80
CA ALA A 120 -26.30 4.84 -9.99
C ALA A 120 -25.22 5.21 -11.03
N ILE A 121 -24.99 6.51 -11.27
CA ILE A 121 -23.93 6.97 -12.18
C ILE A 121 -22.55 6.55 -11.66
N VAL A 122 -22.27 6.74 -10.37
CA VAL A 122 -20.99 6.33 -9.75
C VAL A 122 -20.76 4.83 -9.91
N CYS A 123 -21.79 3.99 -9.69
CA CYS A 123 -21.69 2.55 -9.91
C CYS A 123 -21.37 2.18 -11.36
N VAL A 124 -21.99 2.86 -12.33
CA VAL A 124 -21.74 2.63 -13.76
C VAL A 124 -20.30 3.01 -14.12
N VAL A 125 -19.82 4.16 -13.64
CA VAL A 125 -18.43 4.59 -13.87
C VAL A 125 -17.44 3.64 -13.21
N ALA A 126 -17.71 3.18 -11.99
CA ALA A 126 -16.87 2.19 -11.31
C ALA A 126 -16.79 0.88 -12.10
N LEU A 127 -17.91 0.37 -12.62
CA LEU A 127 -17.92 -0.81 -13.48
C LEU A 127 -17.14 -0.60 -14.79
N ALA A 128 -17.25 0.58 -15.41
CA ALA A 128 -16.50 0.92 -16.61
C ALA A 128 -14.98 0.92 -16.34
N ILE A 129 -14.55 1.49 -15.20
CA ILE A 129 -13.14 1.50 -14.78
C ILE A 129 -12.65 0.07 -14.52
N ILE A 130 -13.41 -0.75 -13.77
CA ILE A 130 -13.05 -2.15 -13.50
C ILE A 130 -12.87 -2.92 -14.82
N THR A 131 -13.80 -2.75 -15.75
CA THR A 131 -13.72 -3.38 -17.07
C THR A 131 -12.48 -2.93 -17.84
N GLY A 132 -12.17 -1.63 -17.82
CA GLY A 132 -10.96 -1.09 -18.44
C GLY A 132 -9.67 -1.65 -17.83
N VAL A 133 -9.59 -1.72 -16.50
CA VAL A 133 -8.43 -2.29 -15.80
C VAL A 133 -8.25 -3.77 -16.13
N VAL A 134 -9.33 -4.56 -16.10
CA VAL A 134 -9.27 -6.00 -16.44
C VAL A 134 -8.82 -6.20 -17.89
N PHE A 135 -9.32 -5.39 -18.82
CA PHE A 135 -8.92 -5.46 -20.23
C PHE A 135 -7.42 -5.20 -20.43
N VAL A 136 -6.87 -4.17 -19.76
CA VAL A 136 -5.44 -3.84 -19.83
C VAL A 136 -4.59 -4.91 -19.15
N GLU A 137 -5.01 -5.40 -17.98
CA GLU A 137 -4.26 -6.39 -17.19
C GLU A 137 -4.19 -7.76 -17.89
N GLN A 138 -5.24 -8.15 -18.63
CA GLN A 138 -5.24 -9.36 -19.47
C GLN A 138 -4.46 -9.17 -20.79
N GLY A 139 -4.09 -7.94 -21.13
CA GLY A 139 -3.28 -7.62 -22.29
C GLY A 139 -1.89 -8.26 -22.21
N GLN A 140 -1.57 -9.08 -23.21
CA GLN A 140 -0.24 -9.68 -23.34
C GLN A 140 0.26 -9.59 -24.79
N ARG A 141 1.54 -9.26 -24.94
CA ARG A 141 2.28 -9.33 -26.20
C ARG A 141 2.90 -10.71 -26.34
N ARG A 142 2.52 -11.44 -27.39
CA ARG A 142 3.08 -12.77 -27.69
C ARG A 142 4.28 -12.61 -28.63
N ILE A 143 5.49 -12.90 -28.13
CA ILE A 143 6.72 -12.89 -28.95
C ILE A 143 7.03 -14.33 -29.37
N PRO A 144 7.07 -14.67 -30.68
CA PRO A 144 7.39 -16.02 -31.13
C PRO A 144 8.85 -16.34 -30.83
N VAL A 145 9.11 -17.49 -30.23
CA VAL A 145 10.45 -18.01 -29.94
C VAL A 145 10.58 -19.39 -30.57
N GLN A 146 11.69 -19.61 -31.24
CA GLN A 146 12.03 -20.90 -31.82
C GLN A 146 13.03 -21.58 -30.90
N TYR A 147 12.64 -22.70 -30.28
CA TYR A 147 13.60 -23.53 -29.57
C TYR A 147 14.55 -24.20 -30.56
N ALA A 148 15.83 -24.23 -30.20
CA ALA A 148 16.85 -24.90 -31.00
C ALA A 148 16.46 -26.37 -31.20
N LYS A 149 16.45 -26.80 -32.45
CA LYS A 149 16.08 -28.17 -32.84
C LYS A 149 17.28 -29.08 -32.57
N ARG A 150 17.04 -30.28 -32.02
CA ARG A 150 18.09 -31.32 -31.92
C ARG A 150 17.97 -32.24 -33.13
N MET A 151 18.99 -32.26 -33.98
CA MET A 151 19.04 -33.15 -35.13
C MET A 151 19.40 -34.57 -34.66
N VAL A 152 18.53 -35.55 -34.92
CA VAL A 152 18.80 -36.97 -34.65
C VAL A 152 18.77 -37.71 -35.99
N GLY A 153 19.94 -38.13 -36.48
CA GLY A 153 20.09 -38.70 -37.83
C GLY A 153 19.84 -37.69 -38.95
N ARG A 154 19.14 -38.10 -40.03
CA ARG A 154 18.76 -37.22 -41.16
C ARG A 154 17.42 -36.49 -40.99
N ARG A 155 16.71 -36.73 -39.89
CA ARG A 155 15.39 -36.13 -39.64
C ARG A 155 15.49 -35.09 -38.53
N MET A 156 15.00 -33.90 -38.83
CA MET A 156 14.88 -32.83 -37.86
C MET A 156 13.61 -33.09 -37.02
N TYR A 157 13.80 -33.60 -35.80
CA TYR A 157 12.71 -33.84 -34.85
C TYR A 157 12.62 -32.69 -33.86
N GLY A 158 11.40 -32.23 -33.61
CA GLY A 158 11.12 -31.26 -32.55
C GLY A 158 11.50 -29.84 -32.94
N GLY A 159 10.48 -29.03 -33.21
CA GLY A 159 10.58 -27.59 -33.33
C GLY A 159 9.20 -27.01 -33.49
N SER A 160 8.39 -27.16 -32.44
CA SER A 160 7.15 -26.39 -32.33
C SER A 160 7.52 -24.94 -32.05
N SER A 161 6.95 -24.01 -32.81
CA SER A 161 7.00 -22.59 -32.47
C SER A 161 6.24 -22.38 -31.16
N THR A 162 6.92 -21.91 -30.12
CA THR A 162 6.23 -21.41 -28.92
C THR A 162 6.23 -19.88 -28.98
N TYR A 163 5.39 -19.25 -28.15
CA TYR A 163 5.53 -17.83 -27.87
C TYR A 163 5.86 -17.60 -26.40
N LEU A 164 6.70 -16.61 -26.12
CA LEU A 164 6.89 -16.08 -24.79
C LEU A 164 5.84 -14.97 -24.58
N PRO A 165 4.89 -15.15 -23.64
CA PRO A 165 3.95 -14.09 -23.30
C PRO A 165 4.64 -13.01 -22.46
N LEU A 166 4.59 -11.77 -22.90
CA LEU A 166 4.95 -10.61 -22.10
C LEU A 166 3.68 -9.84 -21.75
N LYS A 167 3.32 -9.83 -20.47
CA LYS A 167 2.20 -9.01 -19.99
C LYS A 167 2.50 -7.53 -20.20
N VAL A 168 1.45 -6.74 -20.47
CA VAL A 168 1.55 -5.28 -20.60
C VAL A 168 2.02 -4.66 -19.28
N ASN A 169 1.49 -5.13 -18.14
CA ASN A 169 1.98 -4.79 -16.81
C ASN A 169 2.65 -6.02 -16.17
N GLN A 170 3.98 -6.01 -16.06
CA GLN A 170 4.72 -7.10 -15.42
C GLN A 170 4.80 -6.96 -13.90
N ALA A 171 4.62 -5.75 -13.38
CA ALA A 171 4.87 -5.43 -11.98
C ALA A 171 3.62 -5.54 -11.09
N GLY A 172 2.44 -5.70 -11.70
CA GLY A 172 1.17 -5.87 -11.00
C GLY A 172 0.89 -4.71 -10.06
N ILE A 173 0.52 -5.02 -8.81
CA ILE A 173 0.08 -4.03 -7.81
C ILE A 173 1.23 -3.46 -6.95
N ILE A 174 2.41 -4.09 -6.97
CA ILE A 174 3.52 -3.73 -6.06
C ILE A 174 3.98 -2.28 -6.27
N PRO A 175 4.19 -1.77 -7.51
CA PRO A 175 4.64 -0.39 -7.71
C PRO A 175 3.65 0.66 -7.18
N VAL A 176 2.35 0.39 -7.32
CA VAL A 176 1.30 1.31 -6.85
C VAL A 176 1.32 1.40 -5.33
N ILE A 177 1.44 0.25 -4.65
CA ILE A 177 1.58 0.21 -3.19
C ILE A 177 2.85 0.96 -2.76
N PHE A 178 3.97 0.71 -3.43
CA PHE A 178 5.22 1.39 -3.12
C PHE A 178 5.11 2.90 -3.30
N ALA A 179 4.53 3.37 -4.40
CA ALA A 179 4.29 4.79 -4.65
C ALA A 179 3.41 5.42 -3.56
N SER A 180 2.30 4.77 -3.19
CA SER A 180 1.42 5.27 -2.12
C SER A 180 2.14 5.33 -0.76
N SER A 181 2.98 4.34 -0.44
CA SER A 181 3.76 4.32 0.80
C SER A 181 4.86 5.40 0.80
N LEU A 182 5.45 5.70 -0.36
CA LEU A 182 6.46 6.73 -0.52
C LEU A 182 5.87 8.13 -0.34
N LEU A 183 4.68 8.37 -0.92
CA LEU A 183 3.92 9.62 -0.74
C LEU A 183 3.45 9.82 0.71
N TYR A 184 3.28 8.73 1.47
CA TYR A 184 2.90 8.82 2.88
C TYR A 184 4.06 9.25 3.80
N LEU A 185 5.33 8.99 3.44
CA LEU A 185 6.48 9.34 4.30
C LEU A 185 6.62 10.85 4.55
N PRO A 186 6.53 11.75 3.55
CA PRO A 186 6.54 13.20 3.78
C PRO A 186 5.41 13.66 4.70
N ASN A 187 4.21 13.10 4.53
CA ASN A 187 3.05 13.41 5.38
C ASN A 187 3.33 13.07 6.85
N LEU A 188 3.94 11.90 7.10
CA LEU A 188 4.34 11.49 8.44
C LEU A 188 5.37 12.44 9.07
N ILE A 189 6.33 12.95 8.29
CA ILE A 189 7.32 13.93 8.77
C ILE A 189 6.64 15.29 9.06
N ALA A 190 5.74 15.74 8.18
CA ALA A 190 4.98 16.98 8.39
C ALA A 190 4.14 16.92 9.68
N GLN A 191 3.50 15.78 9.93
CA GLN A 191 2.76 15.48 11.14
C GLN A 191 3.64 15.54 12.41
N LEU A 192 4.80 14.89 12.39
CA LEU A 192 5.73 14.88 13.55
C LEU A 192 6.31 16.27 13.86
N THR A 193 6.56 17.09 12.83
CA THR A 193 7.12 18.44 12.98
C THR A 193 6.08 19.50 13.35
N GLY A 194 4.81 19.14 13.52
CA GLY A 194 3.75 20.07 13.91
C GLY A 194 3.32 21.04 12.81
N ALA A 195 3.54 20.68 11.53
CA ALA A 195 3.28 21.51 10.35
C ALA A 195 1.84 22.05 10.26
N SER A 196 0.89 21.46 10.98
CA SER A 196 -0.50 21.92 11.06
C SER A 196 -0.71 23.14 11.95
N THR A 197 0.32 23.66 12.64
CA THR A 197 0.11 24.61 13.76
C THR A 197 1.05 25.80 13.82
N SER A 198 2.18 25.84 13.10
CA SER A 198 2.99 27.07 13.17
C SER A 198 2.30 28.16 12.37
N THR A 199 2.05 29.31 13.02
CA THR A 199 1.50 30.54 12.41
C THR A 199 2.30 30.97 11.18
N ASP A 200 3.55 30.49 11.06
CA ASP A 200 4.32 30.40 9.83
C ASP A 200 4.77 28.94 9.57
N PRO A 201 4.09 28.17 8.70
CA PRO A 201 4.63 26.89 8.23
C PRO A 201 5.85 27.17 7.38
N SER A 202 6.95 26.48 7.68
CA SER A 202 8.19 26.58 6.90
C SER A 202 7.94 26.22 5.43
N TRP A 203 8.70 26.81 4.51
CA TRP A 203 8.46 26.71 3.06
C TRP A 203 8.33 25.25 2.55
N TRP A 204 9.10 24.34 3.15
CA TRP A 204 9.08 22.92 2.82
C TRP A 204 7.80 22.23 3.35
N GLN A 205 7.25 22.66 4.48
CA GLN A 205 5.98 22.14 5.02
C GLN A 205 4.78 22.57 4.17
N ARG A 206 4.77 23.82 3.68
CA ARG A 206 3.76 24.30 2.73
C ARG A 206 3.83 23.51 1.42
N PHE A 207 5.05 23.29 0.92
CA PHE A 207 5.26 22.52 -0.30
C PHE A 207 4.74 21.08 -0.16
N ILE A 208 5.03 20.40 0.96
CA ILE A 208 4.54 19.04 1.21
C ILE A 208 3.01 19.00 1.28
N ASN A 209 2.39 19.86 2.10
CA ASN A 209 0.94 19.85 2.27
C ASN A 209 0.20 20.21 0.98
N GLU A 210 0.71 21.16 0.21
CA GLU A 210 0.05 21.65 -1.01
C GLU A 210 0.24 20.71 -2.20
N TYR A 211 1.43 20.15 -2.40
CA TYR A 211 1.76 19.39 -3.63
C TYR A 211 1.84 17.88 -3.42
N LEU A 212 2.16 17.39 -2.21
CA LEU A 212 2.39 15.96 -1.95
C LEU A 212 1.29 15.30 -1.11
N VAL A 213 0.44 16.07 -0.44
CA VAL A 213 -0.62 15.54 0.43
C VAL A 213 -2.01 15.84 -0.10
N ASN A 214 -2.22 17.01 -0.73
CA ASN A 214 -3.54 17.43 -1.17
C ASN A 214 -3.99 16.70 -2.46
N PRO A 215 -5.01 15.82 -2.38
CA PRO A 215 -5.50 15.08 -3.55
C PRO A 215 -6.16 15.97 -4.61
N ASN A 216 -6.52 17.20 -4.26
CA ASN A 216 -7.16 18.15 -5.16
C ASN A 216 -6.15 18.96 -5.99
N ASN A 217 -4.85 18.90 -5.67
CA ASN A 217 -3.84 19.64 -6.44
C ASN A 217 -3.50 18.86 -7.73
N PRO A 218 -3.54 19.49 -8.92
CA PRO A 218 -3.18 18.83 -10.17
C PRO A 218 -1.76 18.26 -10.20
N VAL A 219 -0.84 18.82 -9.40
CA VAL A 219 0.54 18.30 -9.27
C VAL A 219 0.60 16.99 -8.47
N TYR A 220 -0.37 16.73 -7.59
CA TYR A 220 -0.50 15.44 -6.89
C TYR A 220 -1.03 14.33 -7.80
N ILE A 221 -1.85 14.72 -8.79
CA ILE A 221 -2.48 13.81 -9.75
C ILE A 221 -1.55 13.48 -10.93
N ALA A 222 -0.61 14.37 -11.26
CA ALA A 222 0.34 14.25 -12.37
C ALA A 222 1.56 13.37 -12.03
#